data_AF-A0A0G0E9Y2-F1
#
_entry.id   AF-A0A0G0E9Y2-F1
#
_cell.length_a   1.000
_cell.length_b   1.000
_cell.length_c   1.000
_cell.angle_alpha   90.00
_cell.angle_beta   90.00
_cell.angle_gamma   90.00
#
_symmetry.space_group_name_H-M   'P 1'
#
loop_
_entity.id
_entity.type
_entity.pdbx_description
1 polymer ?
#
loop_
_entity_poly.entity_id
_entity_poly.type
_entity_poly.pdbx_seq_one_letter_code
_entity_poly.pdbx_strand_id
1 'polypeptide(L)'
;MPKIKNIIIFLAIGAIFVSIYIFYIKPPSEEVAVLVSSSKTPGISDTVAEDTNPKVAQDFLNLLLSIKSIKLNDAIFSDKAFINLHDSSIVLIPDGNEGRPNPFAKFGNDVVPIIPLTCNLPKVLDIPTNTCINPLPN
;
A
#
# COMPACT_ATOMS: atom_id res chain seq x y z
N MET A 1 -31.54 41.45 -51.10
CA MET A 1 -30.35 41.51 -50.22
C MET A 1 -29.40 40.33 -50.50
N PRO A 2 -28.74 40.29 -51.67
CA PRO A 2 -27.88 39.17 -52.07
C PRO A 2 -26.55 39.09 -51.29
N LYS A 3 -26.06 40.21 -50.75
CA LYS A 3 -24.77 40.28 -50.04
C LYS A 3 -24.74 39.46 -48.74
N ILE A 4 -25.85 39.43 -47.99
CA ILE A 4 -25.98 38.62 -46.77
C ILE A 4 -25.92 37.12 -47.07
N LYS A 5 -26.53 36.65 -48.16
CA LYS A 5 -26.54 35.22 -48.51
C LYS A 5 -25.13 34.73 -48.84
N ASN A 6 -24.35 35.52 -49.57
CA ASN A 6 -22.97 35.14 -49.91
C ASN A 6 -22.06 35.11 -48.69
N ILE A 7 -22.27 35.99 -47.71
CA ILE A 7 -21.53 35.99 -46.44
C ILE A 7 -21.82 34.71 -45.64
N ILE A 8 -23.09 34.30 -45.55
CA ILE A 8 -23.48 33.08 -44.80
C ILE A 8 -22.86 31.83 -45.44
N ILE A 9 -22.83 31.76 -46.79
CA ILE A 9 -22.23 30.64 -47.51
C ILE A 9 -20.72 30.55 -47.24
N PHE A 10 -20.02 31.68 -47.25
CA PHE A 10 -18.58 31.71 -46.93
C PHE A 10 -18.30 31.25 -45.50
N LEU A 11 -19.13 31.65 -44.55
CA LEU A 11 -18.97 31.28 -43.15
C LEU A 11 -19.23 29.78 -42.92
N ALA A 12 -20.24 29.22 -43.60
CA ALA A 12 -20.52 27.79 -43.57
C ALA A 12 -19.35 26.96 -44.14
N ILE A 13 -18.81 27.37 -45.28
CA ILE A 13 -17.65 26.71 -45.90
C ILE A 13 -16.42 26.79 -44.97
N GLY A 14 -16.16 27.96 -44.38
CA GLY A 14 -15.06 28.14 -43.42
C GLY A 14 -15.18 27.23 -42.20
N ALA A 15 -16.38 27.12 -41.62
CA ALA A 15 -16.64 26.23 -40.48
C ALA A 15 -16.39 24.75 -40.81
N ILE A 16 -16.78 24.32 -42.01
CA ILE A 16 -16.53 22.94 -42.49
C ILE A 16 -15.02 22.67 -42.60
N PHE A 17 -14.26 23.58 -43.20
CA PHE A 17 -12.80 23.41 -43.32
C PHE A 17 -12.08 23.36 -41.97
N VAL A 18 -12.47 24.23 -41.02
CA VAL A 18 -11.92 24.21 -39.66
C VAL A 18 -12.24 22.89 -38.96
N SER A 19 -13.46 22.37 -39.15
CA SER A 19 -13.86 21.08 -38.58
C SER A 19 -13.02 19.94 -39.15
N ILE A 20 -12.85 19.89 -40.48
CA ILE A 20 -11.99 18.87 -41.13
C ILE A 20 -10.56 18.95 -40.62
N TYR A 21 -10.01 20.16 -40.46
CA TYR A 21 -8.65 20.35 -39.94
C TYR A 21 -8.50 19.80 -38.52
N ILE A 22 -9.43 20.11 -37.62
CA ILE A 22 -9.37 19.66 -36.22
C ILE A 22 -9.56 18.14 -36.11
N PHE A 23 -10.46 17.53 -36.90
CA PHE A 23 -10.77 16.11 -36.79
C PHE A 23 -9.80 15.19 -37.54
N TYR A 24 -9.26 15.62 -38.69
CA TYR A 24 -8.48 14.73 -39.55
C TYR A 24 -6.99 15.10 -39.67
N ILE A 25 -6.64 16.39 -39.53
CA ILE A 25 -5.27 16.87 -39.80
C ILE A 25 -4.52 17.15 -38.50
N LYS A 26 -5.21 17.65 -37.47
CA LYS A 26 -4.59 17.94 -36.18
C LYS A 26 -4.27 16.59 -35.47
N PRO A 27 -2.99 16.23 -35.30
CA PRO A 27 -2.66 15.05 -34.51
C PRO A 27 -3.18 15.25 -33.07
N PRO A 28 -3.68 14.18 -32.42
CA PRO A 28 -4.05 14.26 -31.01
C PRO A 28 -2.81 14.74 -30.25
N SER A 29 -2.95 15.87 -29.56
CA SER A 29 -1.91 16.39 -28.68
C SER A 29 -1.67 15.32 -27.62
N GLU A 30 -0.59 14.56 -27.76
CA GLU A 30 -0.10 13.69 -26.70
C GLU A 30 0.34 14.62 -25.55
N GLU A 31 -0.57 14.87 -24.62
CA GLU A 31 -0.21 15.35 -23.30
C GLU A 31 0.68 14.26 -22.70
N VAL A 32 1.99 14.46 -22.84
CA VAL A 32 3.01 13.63 -22.21
C VAL A 32 2.74 13.67 -20.72
N ALA A 33 2.20 12.57 -20.20
CA ALA A 33 2.06 12.34 -18.78
C ALA A 33 3.48 12.36 -18.18
N VAL A 34 3.87 13.52 -17.65
CA VAL A 34 5.10 13.69 -16.90
C VAL A 34 4.95 12.85 -15.64
N LEU A 35 5.55 11.67 -15.63
CA LEU A 35 5.67 10.85 -14.44
C LEU A 35 6.56 11.62 -13.45
N VAL A 36 5.93 12.28 -12.48
CA VAL A 36 6.63 12.91 -11.36
C VAL A 36 7.11 11.80 -10.44
N SER A 37 8.39 11.46 -10.53
CA SER A 37 9.04 10.60 -9.55
C SER A 37 9.28 11.41 -8.28
N SER A 38 8.64 11.02 -7.17
CA SER A 38 8.86 11.68 -5.89
C SER A 38 10.26 11.34 -5.38
N SER A 39 11.12 12.36 -5.33
CA SER A 39 12.47 12.24 -4.79
C SER A 39 12.47 12.13 -3.26
N LYS A 40 12.99 10.99 -2.79
CA LYS A 40 13.86 10.80 -1.61
C LYS A 40 13.46 11.46 -0.28
N THR A 41 13.06 10.62 0.69
CA THR A 41 13.27 10.91 2.12
C THR A 41 14.55 10.17 2.57
N PRO A 42 15.58 10.84 3.12
CA PRO A 42 16.74 10.16 3.68
C PRO A 42 16.47 9.79 5.14
N GLY A 43 16.14 8.52 5.39
CA GLY A 43 16.01 7.95 6.73
C GLY A 43 16.96 6.77 6.91
N ILE A 44 18.21 7.11 7.27
CA ILE A 44 19.23 6.39 8.05
C ILE A 44 19.21 4.84 8.03
N SER A 45 20.27 4.31 7.38
CA SER A 45 21.06 3.08 7.58
C SER A 45 20.69 2.10 8.69
N ASP A 46 20.53 0.81 8.35
CA ASP A 46 21.60 -0.21 8.39
C ASP A 46 20.98 -1.61 8.34
N THR A 47 20.99 -2.22 7.16
CA THR A 47 21.27 -3.65 7.01
C THR A 47 21.82 -3.84 5.60
N VAL A 48 23.10 -4.21 5.55
CA VAL A 48 23.78 -4.74 4.38
C VAL A 48 23.00 -5.96 3.89
N ALA A 49 22.21 -5.78 2.83
CA ALA A 49 21.83 -6.86 1.93
C ALA A 49 22.83 -6.82 0.77
N GLU A 50 23.96 -7.48 1.03
CA GLU A 50 24.95 -7.92 0.06
C GLU A 50 24.27 -8.90 -0.91
N ASP A 51 23.73 -8.37 -2.02
CA ASP A 51 23.73 -8.93 -3.38
C ASP A 51 22.69 -8.21 -4.27
N THR A 52 22.76 -6.87 -4.35
CA THR A 52 22.09 -6.15 -5.44
C THR A 52 22.95 -6.29 -6.68
N ASN A 53 22.76 -7.38 -7.43
CA ASN A 53 23.27 -7.50 -8.79
C ASN A 53 22.90 -6.22 -9.56
N PRO A 54 23.86 -5.35 -9.92
CA PRO A 54 23.56 -4.04 -10.51
C PRO A 54 22.84 -4.19 -11.87
N LYS A 55 22.96 -5.36 -12.49
CA LYS A 55 22.20 -5.76 -13.68
C LYS A 55 20.70 -5.87 -13.42
N VAL A 56 20.25 -6.47 -12.30
CA VAL A 56 18.83 -6.61 -11.97
C VAL A 56 18.18 -5.24 -11.74
N ALA A 57 18.90 -4.34 -11.07
CA ALA A 57 18.44 -2.96 -10.89
C ALA A 57 18.33 -2.22 -12.23
N GLN A 58 19.31 -2.38 -13.14
CA GLN A 58 19.25 -1.80 -14.49
C GLN A 58 18.12 -2.39 -15.35
N ASP A 59 17.91 -3.70 -15.30
CA ASP A 59 16.85 -4.38 -16.03
C ASP A 59 15.47 -3.95 -15.54
N PHE A 60 15.28 -3.80 -14.23
CA PHE A 60 14.05 -3.25 -13.66
C PHE A 60 13.83 -1.79 -14.06
N LEU A 61 14.89 -0.97 -14.06
CA LEU A 61 14.81 0.44 -14.45
C LEU A 61 14.50 0.58 -15.95
N ASN A 62 15.10 -0.26 -16.79
CA ASN A 62 14.79 -0.35 -18.22
C ASN A 62 13.35 -0.81 -18.45
N LEU A 63 12.87 -1.79 -17.67
CA LEU A 63 11.48 -2.23 -17.71
C LEU A 63 10.54 -1.08 -17.33
N LEU A 64 10.81 -0.38 -16.23
CA LEU A 64 10.05 0.79 -15.80
C LEU A 64 10.01 1.88 -16.87
N LEU A 65 11.15 2.18 -17.49
CA LEU A 65 11.27 3.19 -18.55
C LEU A 65 10.64 2.75 -19.88
N SER A 66 10.60 1.44 -20.17
CA SER A 66 9.94 0.88 -21.35
C SER A 66 8.41 0.97 -21.26
N ILE A 67 7.87 1.07 -20.06
CA ILE A 67 6.45 1.26 -19.84
C ILE A 67 6.12 2.75 -20.06
N LYS A 68 5.92 3.14 -21.33
CA LYS A 68 5.56 4.52 -21.74
C LYS A 68 4.24 4.99 -21.09
N SER A 69 3.30 4.07 -20.85
CA SER A 69 2.03 4.37 -20.19
C SER A 69 1.42 3.11 -19.58
N ILE A 70 1.00 3.18 -18.32
CA ILE A 70 0.10 2.19 -17.72
C ILE A 70 -1.30 2.80 -17.76
N LYS A 71 -2.21 2.17 -18.52
CA LYS A 71 -3.64 2.50 -18.44
C LYS A 71 -4.29 1.43 -17.58
N LEU A 72 -4.84 1.84 -16.44
CA LEU A 72 -5.72 0.98 -15.67
C LEU A 72 -7.08 0.94 -16.37
N ASN A 73 -7.68 -0.24 -16.40
CA ASN A 73 -9.02 -0.40 -16.94
C ASN A 73 -10.05 0.02 -15.89
N ASP A 74 -10.62 1.21 -16.03
CA ASP A 74 -11.61 1.74 -15.09
C ASP A 74 -12.93 0.96 -15.09
N ALA A 75 -13.14 0.05 -16.05
CA ALA A 75 -14.30 -0.84 -16.06
C ALA A 75 -14.34 -1.74 -14.83
N ILE A 76 -13.20 -2.02 -14.18
CA ILE A 76 -13.17 -2.80 -12.95
C ILE A 76 -13.97 -2.15 -11.82
N PHE A 77 -14.01 -0.81 -11.77
CA PHE A 77 -14.78 -0.06 -10.77
C PHE A 77 -16.29 -0.11 -11.02
N SER A 78 -16.69 -0.48 -12.23
CA SER A 78 -18.11 -0.69 -12.59
C SER A 78 -18.54 -2.16 -12.43
N ASP A 79 -17.60 -3.07 -12.13
CA ASP A 79 -17.91 -4.47 -11.90
C ASP A 79 -18.75 -4.63 -10.63
N LYS A 80 -19.81 -5.43 -10.71
CA LYS A 80 -20.62 -5.82 -9.57
C LYS A 80 -19.77 -6.44 -8.46
N ALA A 81 -18.73 -7.20 -8.78
CA ALA A 81 -17.82 -7.77 -7.80
C ALA A 81 -17.07 -6.69 -7.01
N PHE A 82 -16.61 -5.63 -7.69
CA PHE A 82 -15.92 -4.51 -7.05
C PHE A 82 -16.87 -3.67 -6.20
N ILE A 83 -18.07 -3.38 -6.70
CA ILE A 83 -19.10 -2.61 -5.97
C ILE A 83 -19.56 -3.32 -4.70
N ASN A 84 -19.60 -4.66 -4.72
CA ASN A 84 -19.97 -5.45 -3.53
C ASN A 84 -18.79 -5.77 -2.62
N LEU A 85 -17.58 -5.27 -2.92
CA LEU A 85 -16.42 -5.46 -2.07
C LEU A 85 -16.55 -4.54 -0.86
N HIS A 86 -17.11 -5.07 0.22
CA HIS A 86 -17.22 -4.38 1.49
C HIS A 86 -15.97 -4.66 2.33
N ASP A 87 -15.25 -3.60 2.68
CA ASP A 87 -14.21 -3.69 3.70
C ASP A 87 -14.88 -3.99 5.05
N SER A 88 -14.58 -5.18 5.58
CA SER A 88 -15.08 -5.59 6.89
C SER A 88 -14.13 -5.02 7.93
N SER A 89 -14.41 -3.80 8.39
CA SER A 89 -13.73 -3.24 9.56
C SER A 89 -14.15 -4.01 10.80
N ILE A 90 -13.45 -5.11 11.09
CA ILE A 90 -13.59 -5.80 12.35
C ILE A 90 -12.62 -5.15 13.33
N VAL A 91 -13.11 -4.81 14.52
CA VAL A 91 -12.24 -4.48 15.63
C VAL A 91 -11.62 -5.80 16.08
N LEU A 92 -10.37 -6.03 15.68
CA LEU A 92 -9.55 -7.07 16.27
C LEU A 92 -9.35 -6.68 17.73
N ILE A 93 -9.95 -7.43 18.65
CA ILE A 93 -9.60 -7.37 20.06
C ILE A 93 -8.39 -8.29 20.19
N PRO A 94 -7.19 -7.77 20.49
CA PRO A 94 -6.04 -8.61 20.74
C PRO A 94 -6.35 -9.57 21.88
N ASP A 95 -6.15 -10.87 21.68
CA ASP A 95 -6.36 -11.88 22.73
C ASP A 95 -5.33 -11.73 23.90
N GLY A 96 -4.45 -10.72 23.83
CA GLY A 96 -3.50 -10.32 24.87
C GLY A 96 -2.32 -11.27 25.03
N ASN A 97 -2.29 -12.35 24.26
CA ASN A 97 -1.26 -13.39 24.20
C ASN A 97 -0.50 -13.38 22.86
N GLU A 98 -0.51 -12.24 22.16
CA GLU A 98 0.18 -12.07 20.90
C GLU A 98 1.69 -12.00 21.10
N GLY A 99 2.41 -12.91 20.42
CA GLY A 99 3.86 -12.89 20.29
C GLY A 99 4.61 -13.89 21.17
N ARG A 100 5.56 -14.61 20.57
CA ARG A 100 6.68 -15.19 21.34
C ARG A 100 7.49 -14.03 21.92
N PRO A 101 8.07 -14.18 23.13
CA PRO A 101 9.07 -13.24 23.63
C PRO A 101 10.09 -12.94 22.54
N ASN A 102 10.32 -11.66 22.27
CA ASN A 102 11.21 -11.22 21.20
C ASN A 102 12.61 -11.80 21.44
N PRO A 103 13.10 -12.76 20.64
CA PRO A 103 14.39 -13.40 20.88
C PRO A 103 15.58 -12.47 20.58
N PHE A 104 15.31 -11.28 20.06
CA PHE A 104 16.27 -10.21 19.79
C PHE A 104 16.17 -9.07 20.81
N ALA A 105 15.30 -9.16 21.82
CA ALA A 105 15.31 -8.19 22.92
C ALA A 105 16.59 -8.35 23.73
N LYS A 106 17.28 -7.25 24.01
CA LYS A 106 18.41 -7.26 24.94
C LYS A 106 17.90 -7.69 26.31
N PHE A 107 18.53 -8.71 26.89
CA PHE A 107 18.20 -9.18 28.24
C PHE A 107 18.18 -8.01 29.22
N GLY A 108 17.07 -7.84 29.94
CA GLY A 108 16.95 -6.84 31.02
C GLY A 108 15.75 -5.90 30.96
N ASN A 109 14.96 -5.89 29.86
CA ASN A 109 13.78 -5.02 29.74
C ASN A 109 12.43 -5.75 29.71
N ASP A 110 12.41 -7.08 29.79
CA ASP A 110 11.16 -7.82 29.91
C ASP A 110 10.67 -7.73 31.36
N VAL A 111 9.65 -6.90 31.60
CA VAL A 111 8.84 -7.02 32.81
C VAL A 111 8.08 -8.33 32.66
N VAL A 112 8.64 -9.41 33.21
CA VAL A 112 7.92 -10.67 33.37
C VAL A 112 6.66 -10.34 34.18
N PRO A 113 5.45 -10.53 33.62
CA PRO A 113 4.24 -10.42 34.40
C PRO A 113 4.38 -11.40 35.56
N ILE A 114 4.36 -10.88 36.79
CA ILE A 114 4.35 -11.69 38.00
C ILE A 114 3.01 -12.43 37.99
N ILE A 115 2.98 -13.60 37.36
CA ILE A 115 1.84 -14.49 37.46
C ILE A 115 1.83 -14.93 38.93
N PRO A 116 0.79 -14.65 39.71
CA PRO A 116 0.72 -15.15 41.08
C PRO A 116 0.81 -16.69 41.02
N LEU A 117 1.78 -17.28 41.72
CA LEU A 117 1.88 -18.74 41.83
C LEU A 117 0.62 -19.25 42.52
N THR A 118 -0.33 -19.76 41.74
CA THR A 118 -1.47 -20.50 42.27
C THR A 118 -1.08 -21.97 42.39
N CYS A 119 -0.77 -22.43 43.60
CA CYS A 119 -0.61 -23.85 43.85
C CYS A 119 -1.97 -24.55 43.76
N ASN A 120 -2.04 -25.66 43.05
CA ASN A 120 -3.23 -26.52 43.05
C ASN A 120 -3.27 -27.35 44.34
N LEU A 121 -4.46 -27.42 44.97
CA LEU A 121 -4.69 -28.20 46.18
C LEU A 121 -4.31 -29.68 45.96
N PRO A 122 -3.63 -30.37 46.90
CA PRO A 122 -3.38 -30.04 48.31
C PRO A 122 -2.08 -29.27 48.62
N LYS A 123 -1.37 -28.75 47.62
CA LYS A 123 -0.08 -28.07 47.82
C LYS A 123 -0.28 -26.61 48.24
N VAL A 124 0.52 -26.13 49.18
CA VAL A 124 0.48 -24.76 49.69
C VAL A 124 1.74 -24.01 49.27
N LEU A 125 1.61 -22.72 48.96
CA LEU A 125 2.74 -21.86 48.60
C LEU A 125 3.56 -21.53 49.86
N ASP A 126 4.83 -21.91 49.84
CA ASP A 126 5.79 -21.49 50.85
C ASP A 126 6.36 -20.12 50.48
N ILE A 127 5.96 -19.09 51.22
CA ILE A 127 6.32 -17.68 50.99
C ILE A 127 7.84 -17.43 50.91
N PRO A 128 8.69 -17.99 51.80
CA PRO A 128 10.14 -17.77 51.73
C PRO A 128 10.83 -18.45 50.54
N THR A 129 10.36 -19.62 50.09
CA THR A 129 11.01 -20.37 49.00
C THR A 129 10.33 -20.19 47.64
N ASN A 130 9.13 -19.59 47.63
CA ASN A 130 8.29 -19.45 46.44
C ASN A 130 8.03 -20.80 45.74
N THR A 131 7.94 -21.89 46.53
CA THR A 131 7.67 -23.25 46.05
C THR A 131 6.39 -23.82 46.63
N CYS A 132 5.70 -24.68 45.87
CA CYS A 132 4.53 -25.40 46.35
C CYS A 132 4.95 -26.65 47.12
N ILE A 133 4.77 -26.65 48.44
CA ILE A 133 5.09 -27.79 49.31
C ILE A 133 3.83 -28.56 49.71
N ASN A 134 3.99 -29.85 49.97
CA ASN A 134 2.93 -30.63 50.61
C ASN A 134 2.90 -30.28 52.10
N PRO A 135 1.73 -29.94 52.68
CA PRO A 135 1.63 -29.75 54.12
C PRO A 135 1.99 -31.04 54.85
N LEU A 136 2.77 -30.91 55.92
CA LEU A 136 3.17 -32.03 56.77
C LEU A 136 1.89 -32.64 57.41
N PRO A 137 1.72 -33.97 57.41
CA PRO A 137 0.60 -34.59 58.11
C PRO A 137 0.69 -34.30 59.61
N ASN A 138 -0.42 -33.82 60.20
CA ASN A 138 -0.61 -33.72 61.65
C ASN A 138 -0.71 -35.10 62.29
#